data_AF-A0A381IPY1-F1
#
_entry.id   AF-A0A381IPY1-F1
#
_cell.length_a   1.000
_cell.length_b   1.000
_cell.length_c   1.000
_cell.angle_alpha   90.00
_cell.angle_beta   90.00
_cell.angle_gamma   90.00
#
_symmetry.space_group_name_H-M   'P 1'
#
loop_
_entity.id
_entity.type
_entity.pdbx_description
1 polymer ?
#
loop_
_entity_poly.entity_id
_entity_poly.type
_entity_poly.pdbx_seq_one_letter_code
_entity_poly.pdbx_strand_id
1 'polypeptide(L)' 'MNVVGLVYIAAFAPEEGNSLGSIFARRGPPSGGASIRPDKEGFLWLAQDTFRQSFSQDLDESESLVMAVTQKPIAARCF' A
#
# COMPACT_ATOMS: atom_id res chain seq x y z
N MET A 1 25.56 1.32 10.18
CA MET A 1 24.84 2.48 9.62
C MET A 1 23.70 2.80 10.56
N ASN A 2 23.60 4.04 11.04
CA ASN A 2 22.49 4.47 11.90
C ASN A 2 21.48 5.23 11.04
N VAL A 3 20.20 4.98 11.26
CA VAL A 3 19.11 5.77 10.68
C VAL A 3 19.07 7.11 11.40
N VAL A 4 19.23 8.21 10.67
CA VAL A 4 19.24 9.57 11.23
C VAL A 4 17.86 10.25 11.20
N GLY A 5 16.86 9.61 10.58
CA GLY A 5 15.48 10.09 10.54
C GLY A 5 14.57 9.19 9.69
N LEU A 6 13.26 9.32 9.92
CA LEU A 6 12.18 8.66 9.15
C LEU A 6 11.32 9.74 8.51
N VAL A 7 10.98 9.55 7.23
CA VAL A 7 10.07 10.45 6.50
C VAL A 7 8.81 9.66 6.13
N TYR A 8 7.66 10.17 6.53
CA TYR A 8 6.35 9.60 6.24
C TYR A 8 5.65 10.48 5.20
N ILE A 9 5.39 9.95 4.00
CA ILE A 9 4.69 10.68 2.92
C ILE A 9 3.34 10.00 2.69
N ALA A 10 2.24 10.72 2.92
CA ALA A 10 0.87 10.21 2.82
C ALA A 10 0.68 8.86 3.57
N ALA A 11 1.48 8.63 4.61
CA ALA A 11 1.57 7.36 5.31
C ALA A 11 0.83 7.44 6.65
N PHE A 12 0.49 6.27 7.18
CA PHE A 12 0.06 6.17 8.57
C PHE A 12 1.19 6.62 9.49
N ALA A 13 0.85 7.46 10.46
CA ALA A 13 1.72 7.81 11.59
C ALA A 13 1.25 7.00 12.80
N PRO A 14 1.80 5.79 13.02
CA PRO A 14 1.40 4.97 14.17
C PRO A 14 1.94 5.57 15.48
N GLU A 15 1.08 5.69 16.48
CA GLU A 15 1.51 5.82 17.88
C GLU A 15 1.99 4.46 18.40
N GLU A 16 2.74 4.46 19.50
CA GLU A 16 3.19 3.26 20.19
C GLU A 16 2.03 2.28 20.44
N GLY A 17 2.24 1.00 20.10
CA GLY A 17 1.23 -0.05 20.23
C GLY A 17 0.22 -0.15 19.07
N ASN A 18 0.26 0.72 18.06
CA ASN A 18 -0.57 0.54 16.86
C ASN A 18 0.08 -0.36 15.81
N SER A 19 -0.75 -1.14 15.11
CA SER A 19 -0.39 -1.76 13.84
C SER A 19 -1.05 -0.99 12.70
N LEU A 20 -0.58 -1.16 11.46
CA LEU A 20 -1.28 -0.55 10.34
C LEU A 20 -2.71 -1.07 10.20
N GLY A 21 -2.90 -2.38 10.41
CA GLY A 21 -4.22 -3.01 10.39
C GLY A 21 -5.17 -2.39 11.42
N SER A 22 -4.70 -2.10 12.63
CA SER A 22 -5.53 -1.48 13.67
C SER A 22 -5.91 -0.04 13.33
N ILE A 23 -5.02 0.72 12.67
CA ILE A 23 -5.34 2.07 12.19
C ILE A 23 -6.33 2.02 11.02
N PHE A 24 -6.13 1.09 10.08
CA PHE A 24 -7.00 0.88 8.92
C PHE A 24 -8.44 0.54 9.35
N ALA A 25 -8.58 -0.28 10.41
CA ALA A 25 -9.87 -0.71 10.94
C ALA A 25 -10.67 0.39 11.67
N ARG A 26 -10.08 1.57 11.95
CA ARG A 26 -10.78 2.67 12.64
C ARG A 26 -11.86 3.35 11.79
N ARG A 27 -11.85 3.11 10.48
CA ARG A 27 -12.81 3.68 9.52
C ARG A 27 -13.29 2.58 8.57
N GLY A 28 -14.34 2.87 7.82
CA GLY A 28 -14.74 2.01 6.71
C GLY A 28 -13.57 1.84 5.73
N PRO A 29 -13.41 0.65 5.11
CA PRO A 29 -12.32 0.41 4.19
C PRO A 29 -12.38 1.40 3.03
N PRO A 30 -11.25 2.04 2.64
CA PRO A 30 -11.20 2.89 1.47
C PRO A 30 -11.48 2.05 0.22
N SER A 31 -12.00 2.67 -0.84
CA SER A 31 -12.33 2.00 -2.11
C SER A 31 -11.16 1.20 -2.67
N GLY A 32 -9.93 1.72 -2.58
CA GLY A 32 -8.71 1.03 -3.02
C GLY A 32 -8.27 -0.14 -2.14
N GLY A 33 -8.76 -0.25 -0.89
CA GLY A 33 -8.38 -1.35 0.01
C GLY A 33 -8.79 -2.72 -0.54
N ALA A 34 -9.89 -2.77 -1.30
CA ALA A 34 -10.34 -3.97 -1.99
C ALA A 34 -9.47 -4.38 -3.18
N SER A 35 -8.45 -3.59 -3.57
CA SER A 35 -7.45 -3.95 -4.59
C SER A 35 -6.23 -4.67 -3.99
N ILE A 36 -6.06 -4.64 -2.66
CA ILE A 36 -4.94 -5.30 -1.99
C ILE A 36 -5.16 -6.83 -1.99
N ARG A 37 -4.14 -7.58 -2.40
CA ARG A 37 -4.15 -9.03 -2.50
C ARG A 37 -2.93 -9.61 -1.77
N PRO A 38 -3.12 -10.43 -0.74
CA PRO A 38 -2.02 -11.20 -0.17
C PRO A 38 -1.62 -12.34 -1.12
N ASP A 39 -0.34 -12.63 -1.20
CA ASP A 39 0.17 -13.87 -1.79
C ASP A 39 0.45 -14.93 -0.73
N LYS A 40 0.78 -16.14 -1.18
CA LYS A 40 1.09 -17.29 -0.32
C LYS A 40 2.35 -17.11 0.54
N GLU A 41 3.23 -16.18 0.20
CA GLU A 41 4.49 -15.91 0.89
C GLU A 41 4.35 -14.76 1.91
N GLY A 42 3.14 -14.22 2.08
CA GLY A 42 2.85 -13.15 3.04
C GLY A 42 3.24 -11.76 2.54
N PHE A 43 3.33 -11.56 1.22
CA PHE A 43 3.44 -10.24 0.63
C PHE A 43 2.09 -9.72 0.15
N LEU A 44 1.96 -8.39 0.11
CA LEU A 44 0.79 -7.67 -0.37
C LEU A 44 1.09 -7.06 -1.74
N TRP A 45 0.16 -7.26 -2.66
CA TRP A 45 0.16 -6.72 -4.02
C TRP A 45 -1.09 -5.89 -4.25
N LEU A 46 -1.04 -4.95 -5.19
CA LEU A 46 -2.24 -4.33 -5.73
C LEU A 46 -2.65 -5.09 -7.00
N ALA A 47 -3.94 -5.37 -7.14
CA ALA A 47 -4.43 -6.06 -8.33
C ALA A 47 -4.25 -5.15 -9.57
N GLN A 48 -3.56 -5.66 -10.59
CA GLN A 48 -3.16 -4.84 -11.75
C GLN A 48 -4.35 -4.23 -12.50
N ASP A 49 -5.46 -4.96 -12.59
CA ASP A 49 -6.71 -4.56 -13.25
C ASP A 49 -7.41 -3.36 -12.58
N THR A 50 -7.14 -3.14 -11.29
CA THR A 50 -7.73 -2.07 -10.48
C THR A 50 -6.68 -1.08 -9.97
N PHE A 51 -5.42 -1.23 -10.39
CA PHE A 51 -4.28 -0.45 -9.90
C PHE A 51 -4.49 1.04 -10.16
N ARG A 52 -4.90 1.42 -11.38
CA ARG A 52 -5.11 2.81 -11.75
C ARG A 52 -6.17 3.47 -10.88
N GLN A 53 -7.32 2.83 -10.75
CA GLN A 53 -8.44 3.36 -9.98
C GLN A 53 -8.15 3.36 -8.47
N SER A 54 -7.22 2.54 -7.99
CA SER A 54 -6.96 2.37 -6.55
C SER A 54 -5.72 3.13 -6.05
N PHE A 55 -4.76 3.43 -6.93
CA PHE A 55 -3.45 3.96 -6.53
C PHE A 55 -2.95 5.14 -7.38
N SER A 56 -3.32 5.22 -8.66
CA SER A 56 -2.78 6.23 -9.58
C SER A 56 -3.90 6.85 -10.44
N GLN A 57 -4.93 7.37 -9.78
CA GLN A 57 -6.15 7.88 -10.41
C GLN A 57 -5.91 9.11 -11.30
N ASP A 58 -4.82 9.81 -11.04
CA ASP A 58 -4.38 11.06 -11.67
C ASP A 58 -3.46 10.86 -12.87
N LEU A 59 -2.89 9.65 -13.04
CA LEU A 59 -1.98 9.33 -14.13
C LEU A 59 -2.70 8.84 -15.37
N ASP A 60 -2.02 8.85 -16.52
CA ASP A 60 -2.52 8.26 -17.76
C ASP A 60 -2.47 6.71 -17.73
N GLU A 61 -3.01 6.07 -18.78
CA GLU A 61 -3.11 4.60 -18.82
C GLU A 61 -1.75 3.93 -18.95
N SER A 62 -0.85 4.53 -19.72
CA SER A 62 0.46 3.96 -20.01
C SER A 62 1.35 4.04 -18.79
N GLU A 63 1.36 5.19 -18.11
CA GLU A 63 2.09 5.38 -16.85
C GLU A 63 1.58 4.43 -15.77
N SER A 64 0.26 4.35 -15.60
CA SER A 64 -0.35 3.47 -14.61
C SER A 64 -0.05 1.99 -14.89
N LEU A 65 -0.09 1.57 -16.15
CA LEU A 65 0.25 0.21 -16.55
C LEU A 65 1.71 -0.10 -16.21
N VAL A 66 2.65 0.80 -16.53
CA VAL A 66 4.07 0.63 -16.20
C VAL A 66 4.24 0.48 -14.69
N MET A 67 3.58 1.30 -13.87
CA MET A 67 3.65 1.18 -12.41
C MET A 67 3.05 -0.13 -11.89
N ALA A 68 1.92 -0.57 -12.45
CA ALA A 68 1.26 -1.82 -12.05
C ALA A 68 2.13 -3.05 -12.35
N VAL A 69 2.76 -3.11 -13.53
CA VAL A 69 3.60 -4.26 -13.92
C VAL A 69 4.97 -4.25 -13.25
N THR A 70 5.46 -3.09 -12.80
CA THR A 70 6.75 -2.94 -12.11
C THR A 70 6.64 -2.85 -10.59
N GLN A 71 5.42 -3.00 -10.04
CA GLN A 71 5.19 -3.01 -8.59
C GLN A 71 6.12 -4.01 -7.90
N LYS A 72 6.64 -3.61 -6.73
CA LYS A 72 7.33 -4.53 -5.80
C LYS A 72 6.40 -4.92 -4.65
N PRO A 73 6.51 -6.16 -4.14
CA PRO A 73 5.67 -6.63 -3.06
C PRO A 73 5.92 -5.86 -1.76
N ILE A 74 4.86 -5.66 -0.99
CA ILE A 74 4.96 -5.09 0.36
C ILE A 74 4.96 -6.24 1.37
N ALA A 75 5.97 -6.32 2.24
CA ALA A 75 6.03 -7.38 3.24
C ALA A 75 5.02 -7.12 4.37
N ALA A 76 3.96 -7.93 4.47
CA ALA A 76 2.89 -7.71 5.46
C ALA A 76 3.42 -7.72 6.92
N ARG A 77 4.46 -8.52 7.18
CA ARG A 77 5.12 -8.64 8.50
C ARG A 77 5.82 -7.37 8.99
N CYS A 78 5.97 -6.35 8.15
CA CYS A 78 6.60 -5.09 8.53
C CYS A 78 5.63 -4.08 9.16
N PHE A 79 4.37 -4.48 9.40
CA PHE A 79 3.27 -3.60 9.80
C PHE A 79 2.41 -4.13 10.94
#